data_AF-H0QUZ9-F1
#
_entry.id   AF-H0QUZ9-F1
#
_cell.length_a   1.000
_cell.length_b   1.000
_cell.length_c   1.000
_cell.angle_alpha   90.00
_cell.angle_beta   90.00
_cell.angle_gamma   90.00
#
_symmetry.space_group_name_H-M   'P 1'
#
loop_
_entity.id
_entity.type
_entity.pdbx_description
1 polymer ?
#
loop_
_entity_poly.entity_id
_entity_poly.type
_entity_poly.pdbx_seq_one_letter_code
_entity_poly.pdbx_strand_id
1 'polypeptide(L)'
;MIVGGAAVVATAVAPGIASAKVADGRYNLCIETRYGSSVEQKCAEYRVAGTDLIGPNGTPLKLVHTPTGGYAEIPPVSRLTLLKTANGYKAINSVLGVPVATSSFLPVS
;
A
#
# COMPACT_ATOMS: atom_id res chain seq x y z
N MET A 1 44.56 -2.25 -35.45
CA MET A 1 43.46 -1.34 -35.82
C MET A 1 42.20 -1.88 -35.16
N ILE A 2 41.63 -1.11 -34.23
CA ILE A 2 40.37 -1.41 -33.53
C ILE A 2 39.21 -1.30 -34.52
N VAL A 3 38.18 -2.14 -34.37
CA VAL A 3 36.71 -1.92 -34.46
C VAL A 3 36.11 -3.32 -34.77
N GLY A 4 35.27 -3.99 -33.98
CA GLY A 4 34.31 -3.53 -32.96
C GLY A 4 32.89 -3.88 -33.42
N GLY A 5 32.17 -4.73 -32.67
CA GLY A 5 30.73 -4.97 -32.84
C GLY A 5 30.40 -6.41 -33.27
N ALA A 6 29.49 -7.15 -32.65
CA ALA A 6 28.48 -6.83 -31.65
C ALA A 6 28.39 -8.00 -30.66
N ALA A 7 28.66 -7.74 -29.38
CA ALA A 7 28.18 -8.64 -28.34
C ALA A 7 26.66 -8.52 -28.34
N VAL A 8 25.98 -9.63 -28.64
CA VAL A 8 24.55 -9.77 -28.38
C VAL A 8 24.40 -9.68 -26.86
N VAL A 9 24.22 -8.46 -26.37
CA VAL A 9 23.84 -8.21 -24.98
C VAL A 9 22.47 -8.83 -24.86
N ALA A 10 22.44 -10.01 -24.22
CA ALA A 10 21.24 -10.65 -23.75
C ALA A 10 20.36 -9.54 -23.16
N THR A 11 19.17 -9.38 -23.73
CA THR A 11 18.11 -8.50 -23.25
C THR A 11 18.09 -8.57 -21.73
N ALA A 12 18.64 -7.54 -21.11
CA ALA A 12 18.53 -7.33 -19.69
C ALA A 12 17.03 -7.40 -19.41
N VAL A 13 16.64 -8.40 -18.63
CA VAL A 13 15.32 -8.46 -18.02
C VAL A 13 15.16 -7.08 -17.40
N ALA A 14 14.31 -6.24 -18.00
CA ALA A 14 14.01 -4.93 -17.47
C ALA A 14 13.75 -5.15 -15.97
N PRO A 15 14.39 -4.41 -15.05
CA PRO A 15 14.11 -4.58 -13.64
C PRO A 15 12.63 -4.25 -13.52
N GLY A 16 11.81 -5.30 -13.43
CA GLY A 16 10.38 -5.18 -13.35
C GLY A 16 10.15 -4.17 -12.24
N ILE A 17 9.42 -3.09 -12.55
CA ILE A 17 9.01 -2.07 -11.58
C ILE A 17 8.66 -2.86 -10.33
N ALA A 18 9.50 -2.78 -9.30
CA ALA A 18 9.41 -3.65 -8.15
C ALA A 18 7.99 -3.45 -7.66
N SER A 19 7.13 -4.43 -7.97
CA SER A 19 5.70 -4.21 -7.92
C SER A 19 5.45 -3.91 -6.47
N ALA A 20 5.02 -2.69 -6.16
CA ALA A 20 4.73 -2.28 -4.80
C ALA A 20 3.45 -2.95 -4.30
N LYS A 21 3.14 -4.15 -4.81
CA LYS A 21 2.12 -5.06 -4.35
C LYS A 21 2.21 -5.14 -2.84
N VAL A 22 1.06 -4.97 -2.20
CA VAL A 22 0.97 -5.15 -0.76
C VAL A 22 1.20 -6.63 -0.47
N ALA A 23 2.29 -6.95 0.22
CA ALA A 23 2.66 -8.32 0.54
C ALA A 23 1.67 -8.90 1.55
N ASP A 24 1.47 -10.22 1.48
CA ASP A 24 0.66 -10.93 2.47
C ASP A 24 1.32 -10.85 3.85
N GLY A 25 0.51 -10.71 4.90
CA GLY A 25 1.02 -10.53 6.26
C GLY A 25 0.10 -9.73 7.15
N ARG A 26 0.58 -9.44 8.37
CA ARG A 26 -0.12 -8.60 9.34
C ARG A 26 0.42 -7.18 9.28
N TYR A 27 -0.47 -6.22 9.45
CA TYR A 27 -0.16 -4.80 9.36
C TYR A 27 -0.95 -4.03 10.41
N ASN A 28 -0.36 -2.98 10.98
CA ASN A 28 -1.07 -2.02 11.81
C ASN A 28 -1.43 -0.80 10.98
N LEU A 29 -2.73 -0.52 10.84
CA LEU A 29 -3.24 0.73 10.32
C LEU A 29 -3.37 1.73 11.48
N CYS A 30 -2.51 2.73 11.52
CA CYS A 30 -2.48 3.78 12.52
C CYS A 30 -3.02 5.09 11.93
N ILE A 31 -4.20 5.49 12.40
CA ILE A 31 -4.84 6.75 12.03
C ILE A 31 -4.42 7.82 13.02
N GLU A 32 -3.74 8.85 12.53
CA GLU A 32 -3.41 10.04 13.31
C GLU A 32 -4.48 11.10 13.10
N THR A 33 -5.14 11.50 14.18
CA THR A 33 -6.10 12.61 14.18
C THR A 33 -5.51 13.75 14.97
N ARG A 34 -5.44 14.94 14.36
CA ARG A 34 -4.95 16.15 15.01
C ARG A 34 -6.13 17.01 15.47
N TYR A 35 -6.18 17.29 16.77
CA TYR A 35 -7.14 18.20 17.39
C TYR A 35 -6.38 19.38 18.00
N GLY A 36 -6.20 20.45 17.23
CA GLY A 36 -5.35 21.58 17.65
C GLY A 36 -3.90 21.14 17.88
N SER A 37 -3.40 21.30 19.10
CA SER A 37 -2.06 20.86 19.52
C SER A 37 -1.99 19.39 19.94
N SER A 38 -3.12 18.70 20.06
CA SER A 38 -3.18 17.30 20.49
C SER A 38 -3.16 16.36 19.28
N VAL A 39 -2.31 15.33 19.34
CA VAL A 39 -2.27 14.26 18.34
C VAL A 39 -2.79 12.99 19.00
N GLU A 40 -3.92 12.47 18.52
CA GLU A 40 -4.44 11.17 18.92
C GLU A 40 -4.12 10.15 17.82
N GLN A 41 -3.50 9.02 18.20
CA GLN A 41 -3.20 7.93 17.26
C GLN A 41 -3.99 6.68 17.66
N LYS A 42 -4.79 6.15 16.72
CA LYS A 42 -5.48 4.86 16.89
C LYS A 42 -4.95 3.86 15.89
N CYS A 43 -4.42 2.76 16.39
CA CYS A 43 -3.94 1.65 15.57
C CYS A 43 -4.88 0.45 15.65
N ALA A 44 -5.14 -0.18 14.52
CA ALA A 44 -5.85 -1.45 14.45
C ALA A 44 -5.08 -2.42 13.55
N GLU A 45 -5.09 -3.71 13.91
CA GLU A 45 -4.46 -4.76 13.11
C GLU A 45 -5.35 -5.08 11.90
N TYR A 46 -4.68 -5.24 10.76
CA TYR A 46 -5.22 -5.69 9.49
C TYR A 46 -4.37 -6.85 8.98
N ARG A 47 -5.00 -7.76 8.24
CA ARG A 47 -4.31 -8.86 7.57
C ARG A 47 -4.50 -8.77 6.07
N VAL A 48 -3.41 -8.91 5.33
CA VAL A 48 -3.42 -9.05 3.87
C VAL A 48 -3.25 -10.53 3.53
N ALA A 49 -4.19 -11.06 2.75
CA ALA A 49 -4.17 -12.43 2.27
C ALA A 49 -4.54 -12.46 0.77
N GLY A 50 -3.53 -12.50 -0.09
CA GLY A 50 -3.68 -12.49 -1.54
C GLY A 50 -4.27 -11.17 -2.07
N THR A 51 -5.57 -11.17 -2.34
CA THR A 51 -6.34 -10.00 -2.80
C THR A 51 -7.30 -9.49 -1.75
N ASP A 52 -7.24 -9.98 -0.51
CA ASP A 52 -8.13 -9.57 0.55
C ASP A 52 -7.37 -8.77 1.61
N LEU A 53 -7.93 -7.61 1.96
CA LEU A 53 -7.58 -6.82 3.11
C LEU A 53 -8.64 -7.04 4.19
N ILE A 54 -8.24 -7.69 5.27
CA ILE A 54 -9.14 -8.10 6.35
C ILE A 54 -8.87 -7.20 7.55
N GLY A 55 -9.86 -6.36 7.90
CA GLY A 55 -9.79 -5.49 9.06
C GLY A 55 -10.15 -6.20 10.38
N PRO A 56 -10.15 -5.47 11.50
CA PRO A 56 -10.44 -6.02 12.83
C PRO A 56 -11.84 -6.64 12.94
N ASN A 57 -12.79 -6.17 12.14
CA ASN A 57 -14.16 -6.69 12.10
C ASN A 57 -14.29 -8.00 11.29
N GLY A 58 -13.17 -8.54 10.77
CA GLY A 58 -13.12 -9.81 10.04
C GLY A 58 -13.73 -9.78 8.63
N THR A 59 -14.34 -8.67 8.21
CA THR A 59 -14.91 -8.52 6.86
C THR A 59 -13.79 -8.36 5.84
N PRO A 60 -13.69 -9.25 4.83
CA PRO A 60 -12.70 -9.12 3.78
C PRO A 60 -13.09 -7.99 2.82
N LEU A 61 -12.15 -7.09 2.56
CA LEU A 61 -12.26 -6.05 1.55
C LEU A 61 -11.36 -6.41 0.38
N LYS A 62 -11.87 -6.24 -0.84
CA LYS A 62 -11.09 -6.52 -2.04
C LYS A 62 -9.95 -5.52 -2.20
N LEU A 63 -8.72 -5.99 -2.11
CA LEU A 63 -7.49 -5.26 -2.34
C LEU A 63 -7.07 -5.37 -3.80
N VAL A 64 -7.14 -4.24 -4.50
CA VAL A 64 -6.65 -4.10 -5.88
C VAL A 64 -5.21 -3.62 -5.83
N HIS A 65 -4.30 -4.43 -6.36
CA HIS A 65 -2.88 -4.09 -6.40
C HIS A 65 -2.58 -3.12 -7.54
N THR A 66 -1.66 -2.19 -7.30
CA THR A 66 -1.20 -1.19 -8.28
C THR A 66 0.32 -1.16 -8.31
N PRO A 67 0.96 -0.58 -9.35
CA PRO A 67 2.41 -0.49 -9.42
C PRO A 67 3.06 0.24 -8.25
N THR A 68 2.31 1.08 -7.52
CA THR A 68 2.78 1.90 -6.39
C THR A 68 2.27 1.42 -5.03
N GLY A 69 1.51 0.33 -4.96
CA GLY A 69 0.81 -0.06 -3.74
C GLY A 69 -0.45 -0.88 -4.01
N GLY A 70 -1.58 -0.38 -3.53
CA GLY A 70 -2.90 -0.93 -3.80
C GLY A 70 -4.01 -0.05 -3.26
N TYR A 71 -5.26 -0.44 -3.45
CA TYR A 71 -6.39 0.19 -2.78
C TYR A 71 -7.46 -0.85 -2.45
N ALA A 72 -8.20 -0.61 -1.37
CA ALA A 72 -9.37 -1.38 -1.00
C ALA A 72 -10.59 -0.46 -0.98
N GLU A 73 -11.65 -0.89 -1.68
CA GLU A 73 -12.95 -0.22 -1.63
C GLU A 73 -13.65 -0.61 -0.33
N ILE A 74 -14.15 0.39 0.39
CA ILE A 74 -14.95 0.26 1.60
C ILE A 74 -16.35 0.79 1.25
N PRO A 75 -17.31 -0.10 0.97
CA PRO A 75 -18.67 0.31 0.67
C PRO A 75 -19.27 1.20 1.77
N PRO A 76 -20.14 2.16 1.42
CA PRO A 76 -20.68 2.39 0.08
C PRO A 76 -19.85 3.33 -0.82
N VAL A 77 -18.97 4.17 -0.27
CA VAL A 77 -18.31 5.27 -1.02
C VAL A 77 -16.90 5.61 -0.56
N SER A 78 -16.31 4.78 0.31
CA SER A 78 -15.00 5.05 0.90
C SER A 78 -13.93 4.20 0.22
N ARG A 79 -12.70 4.70 0.15
CA ARG A 79 -11.55 3.96 -0.39
C ARG A 79 -10.33 4.17 0.48
N LEU A 80 -9.68 3.07 0.84
CA LEU A 80 -8.37 3.06 1.48
C LEU A 80 -7.30 2.83 0.41
N THR A 81 -6.51 3.85 0.12
CA THR A 81 -5.37 3.75 -0.80
C THR A 81 -4.10 3.52 0.00
N LEU A 82 -3.32 2.52 -0.38
CA LEU A 82 -2.03 2.16 0.21
C LEU A 82 -0.93 2.52 -0.80
N LEU A 83 -0.05 3.45 -0.44
CA LEU A 83 1.10 3.86 -1.25
C LEU A 83 2.38 3.38 -0.58
N LYS A 84 3.20 2.60 -1.28
CA LYS A 84 4.43 2.06 -0.71
C LYS A 84 5.38 3.17 -0.29
N THR A 85 5.94 3.03 0.91
CA THR A 85 7.02 3.87 1.43
C THR A 85 8.21 2.98 1.79
N ALA A 86 9.33 3.60 2.19
CA ALA A 86 10.53 2.88 2.62
C ALA A 86 10.23 1.86 3.75
N ASN A 87 9.39 2.23 4.72
CA ASN A 87 9.15 1.46 5.94
C ASN A 87 7.83 0.67 5.96
N GLY A 88 7.02 0.76 4.90
CA GLY A 88 5.68 0.16 4.86
C GLY A 88 4.83 0.77 3.76
N TYR A 89 3.64 1.24 4.12
CA TYR A 89 2.73 1.95 3.23
C TYR A 89 2.14 3.17 3.93
N LYS A 90 1.95 4.26 3.17
CA LYS A 90 1.10 5.38 3.54
C LYS A 90 -0.34 4.99 3.18
N ALA A 91 -1.22 5.00 4.16
CA ALA A 91 -2.65 4.80 3.98
C ALA A 91 -3.34 6.17 3.79
N ILE A 92 -4.18 6.28 2.78
CA ILE A 92 -5.00 7.46 2.52
C ILE A 92 -6.45 6.98 2.50
N ASN A 93 -7.23 7.40 3.49
CA ASN A 93 -8.66 7.16 3.50
C ASN A 93 -9.34 8.31 2.75
N SER A 94 -10.21 7.96 1.82
CA SER A 94 -10.97 8.91 1.02
C SER A 94 -12.45 8.56 1.05
N VAL A 95 -13.30 9.59 1.10
CA VAL A 95 -14.76 9.48 1.03
C VAL A 95 -15.21 10.22 -0.22
N LEU A 96 -15.97 9.59 -1.11
CA LEU A 96 -16.37 10.17 -2.40
C LEU A 96 -15.16 10.70 -3.22
N GLY A 97 -14.00 10.05 -3.08
CA GLY A 97 -12.76 10.45 -3.74
C GLY A 97 -12.01 11.61 -3.08
N VAL A 98 -12.55 12.22 -2.02
CA VAL A 98 -11.88 13.29 -1.27
C VAL A 98 -11.02 12.69 -0.15
N PRO A 99 -9.72 12.97 -0.07
CA PRO A 99 -8.87 12.51 1.03
C PRO A 99 -9.33 13.11 2.36
N VAL A 100 -9.77 12.26 3.29
CA VAL A 100 -10.27 12.69 4.62
C VAL A 100 -9.26 12.45 5.73
N ALA A 101 -8.37 11.46 5.57
CA ALA A 101 -7.35 11.16 6.54
C ALA A 101 -6.14 10.51 5.87
N THR A 102 -4.95 10.87 6.36
CA THR A 102 -3.71 10.17 6.05
C THR A 102 -3.26 9.40 7.27
N SER A 103 -2.79 8.18 7.06
CA SER A 103 -2.50 7.19 8.09
C SER A 103 -1.29 6.38 7.67
N SER A 104 -0.74 5.60 8.60
CA SER A 104 0.38 4.70 8.32
C SER A 104 -0.11 3.26 8.34
N PHE A 105 0.36 2.44 7.41
CA PHE A 105 0.07 1.02 7.32
C PHE A 105 1.40 0.26 7.33
N LEU A 106 1.77 -0.23 8.50
CA LEU A 106 3.11 -0.74 8.78
C LEU A 106 3.06 -2.24 9.06
N PRO A 107 4.01 -3.04 8.55
CA PRO A 107 4.05 -4.47 8.82
C PRO A 107 4.25 -4.74 10.32
N VAL A 108 3.59 -5.78 10.83
CA VAL A 108 3.79 -6.31 12.18
C VAL A 108 4.74 -7.49 12.07
N SER A 109 5.92 -7.35 12.68
CA SER A 109 6.97 -8.38 12.75
C SER A 109 6.50 -9.64 13.46
#